data_AF-A0A942CR10-F1
#
_entry.id   AF-A0A942CR10-F1
#
_cell.length_a   1.000
_cell.length_b   1.000
_cell.length_c   1.000
_cell.angle_alpha   90.00
_cell.angle_beta   90.00
_cell.angle_gamma   90.00
#
_symmetry.space_group_name_H-M   'P 1'
#
loop_
_entity.id
_entity.type
_entity.pdbx_description
1 polymer ?
#
loop_
_entity_poly.entity_id
_entity_poly.type
_entity_poly.pdbx_seq_one_letter_code
_entity_poly.pdbx_strand_id
1 'polypeptide(L)'
;MPTACQITGCKSTTPAALAEQQLCVLHYTLSIEGSCAEMRRETAMGNAPHERLKEIMTFLTDNGERLARVATSGMPLTDDLKARILSTFLTLMNLRENLDRASMRSSVGRGGGAYRGGL
;
A
#
# COMPACT_ATOMS: atom_id res chain seq x y z
N MET A 1 -13.74 -16.72 -19.21
CA MET A 1 -13.00 -17.94 -18.79
C MET A 1 -12.15 -17.59 -17.58
N PRO A 2 -11.88 -18.52 -16.65
CA PRO A 2 -10.98 -18.26 -15.52
C PRO A 2 -9.56 -18.05 -16.06
N THR A 3 -8.99 -16.88 -15.82
CA THR A 3 -7.59 -16.60 -16.21
C THR A 3 -6.66 -17.18 -15.16
N ALA A 4 -5.57 -17.82 -15.56
CA ALA A 4 -4.56 -18.30 -14.62
C ALA A 4 -3.76 -17.13 -14.04
N CYS A 5 -3.33 -17.26 -12.79
CA CYS A 5 -2.38 -16.33 -12.20
C CYS A 5 -1.05 -16.35 -12.98
N GLN A 6 -0.49 -15.18 -13.28
CA GLN A 6 0.73 -15.04 -14.09
C GLN A 6 2.01 -15.54 -13.40
N ILE A 7 2.00 -15.69 -12.07
CA ILE A 7 3.16 -16.17 -11.31
C ILE A 7 3.47 -17.63 -11.69
N THR A 8 4.70 -17.86 -12.15
CA THR A 8 5.18 -19.19 -12.56
C THR A 8 5.01 -20.22 -11.44
N GLY A 9 4.38 -21.35 -11.75
CA GLY A 9 4.11 -22.42 -10.78
C GLY A 9 2.85 -22.21 -9.93
N CYS A 10 2.18 -21.05 -10.02
CA CYS A 10 0.90 -20.86 -9.36
C CYS A 10 -0.22 -21.60 -10.12
N LYS A 11 -1.04 -22.35 -9.38
CA LYS A 11 -2.21 -23.07 -9.92
C LYS A 11 -3.53 -22.36 -9.66
N SER A 12 -3.50 -21.21 -9.01
CA SER A 12 -4.70 -20.43 -8.68
C SER A 12 -5.18 -19.61 -9.87
N THR A 13 -6.47 -19.30 -9.88
CA THR A 13 -7.08 -18.42 -10.85
C THR A 13 -7.05 -16.96 -10.41
N THR A 14 -7.03 -16.06 -11.38
CA THR A 14 -7.20 -14.63 -11.21
C THR A 14 -8.70 -14.32 -11.14
N PRO A 15 -9.20 -13.72 -10.04
CA PRO A 15 -10.59 -13.27 -9.97
C PRO A 15 -10.83 -12.09 -10.92
N ALA A 16 -12.08 -11.90 -11.34
CA ALA A 16 -12.45 -10.82 -12.26
C ALA A 16 -12.03 -9.42 -11.75
N ALA A 17 -12.09 -9.20 -10.43
CA ALA A 17 -11.65 -7.96 -9.79
C ALA A 17 -10.14 -7.68 -9.94
N LEU A 18 -9.33 -8.69 -10.29
CA LEU A 18 -7.88 -8.60 -10.50
C LEU A 18 -7.46 -8.94 -11.93
N ALA A 19 -8.40 -8.89 -12.89
CA ALA A 19 -8.13 -9.27 -14.28
C ALA A 19 -6.98 -8.45 -14.89
N GLU A 20 -6.91 -7.16 -14.58
CA GLU A 20 -5.83 -6.27 -15.02
C GLU A 20 -4.47 -6.64 -14.43
N GLN A 21 -4.44 -7.09 -13.17
CA GLN A 21 -3.21 -7.48 -12.48
C GLN A 21 -2.74 -8.87 -12.88
N GLN A 22 -3.63 -9.72 -13.41
CA GLN A 22 -3.34 -11.11 -13.75
C GLN A 22 -2.80 -11.92 -12.56
N LEU A 23 -3.19 -11.56 -11.34
CA LEU A 23 -2.75 -12.22 -10.09
C LEU A 23 -3.92 -12.88 -9.37
N CYS A 24 -3.65 -14.02 -8.72
CA CYS A 24 -4.58 -14.53 -7.71
C CYS A 24 -4.54 -13.66 -6.45
N VAL A 25 -5.55 -13.80 -5.59
CA VAL A 25 -5.67 -13.00 -4.35
C VAL A 25 -4.42 -13.09 -3.47
N LEU A 26 -3.82 -14.28 -3.35
CA LEU A 26 -2.60 -14.47 -2.56
C LEU A 26 -1.41 -13.69 -3.13
N HIS A 27 -1.12 -13.82 -4.43
CA HIS A 27 0.02 -13.12 -5.02
C HIS A 27 -0.21 -11.61 -5.10
N TYR A 28 -1.45 -11.18 -5.29
CA TYR A 28 -1.81 -9.77 -5.23
C TYR A 28 -1.54 -9.17 -3.85
N THR A 29 -2.01 -9.82 -2.78
CA THR A 29 -1.77 -9.36 -1.39
C THR A 29 -0.28 -9.35 -1.04
N LEU A 30 0.48 -10.38 -1.42
CA LEU A 30 1.93 -10.41 -1.25
C LEU A 30 2.63 -9.27 -2.00
N SER A 31 2.20 -8.95 -3.22
CA SER A 31 2.76 -7.85 -4.01
C SER A 31 2.54 -6.50 -3.31
N ILE A 32 1.35 -6.27 -2.76
CA ILE A 32 1.05 -5.05 -1.98
C ILE A 32 1.92 -4.98 -0.74
N GLU A 33 2.02 -6.08 0.01
CA GLU A 33 2.80 -6.14 1.26
C GLU A 33 4.29 -5.86 1.00
N GLY A 34 4.84 -6.40 -0.10
CA GLY A 34 6.21 -6.13 -0.56
C GLY A 34 6.43 -4.66 -0.91
N SER A 35 5.58 -4.09 -1.77
CA SER A 35 5.67 -2.68 -2.16
C SER A 35 5.51 -1.75 -0.95
N CYS A 36 4.61 -2.06 -0.02
CA CYS A 36 4.46 -1.29 1.22
C CYS A 36 5.72 -1.33 2.09
N ALA A 37 6.40 -2.48 2.16
CA ALA A 37 7.65 -2.58 2.91
C ALA A 37 8.76 -1.75 2.27
N GLU A 38 8.83 -1.70 0.94
CA GLU A 38 9.77 -0.85 0.20
C GLU A 38 9.49 0.64 0.42
N MET A 39 8.26 1.09 0.17
CA MET A 39 7.86 2.49 0.36
C MET A 39 8.06 2.95 1.81
N ARG A 40 7.79 2.09 2.81
CA ARG A 40 8.10 2.40 4.22
C ARG A 40 9.59 2.65 4.47
N ARG A 41 10.48 1.90 3.81
CA ARG A 41 11.93 2.11 3.93
C ARG A 41 12.34 3.42 3.25
N GLU A 42 11.79 3.70 2.06
CA GLU A 42 12.03 4.96 1.34
C GLU A 42 11.62 6.18 2.16
N THR A 43 10.47 6.14 2.83
CA THR A 43 9.92 7.30 3.56
C THR A 43 10.39 7.41 5.00
N ALA A 44 11.11 6.41 5.52
CA ALA A 44 11.56 6.37 6.91
C ALA A 44 12.37 7.62 7.31
N MET A 45 13.20 8.13 6.39
CA MET A 45 14.06 9.30 6.63
C MET A 45 13.34 10.64 6.50
N GLY A 46 12.06 10.66 6.10
CA GLY A 46 11.24 11.88 6.06
C GLY A 46 11.63 12.90 4.98
N ASN A 47 12.50 12.52 4.04
CA ASN A 47 13.01 13.36 2.95
C ASN A 47 12.48 12.96 1.56
N ALA A 48 11.45 12.10 1.50
CA ALA A 48 10.82 11.72 0.25
C ALA A 48 10.25 12.97 -0.48
N PRO A 49 10.52 13.14 -1.79
CA PRO A 49 9.98 14.26 -2.57
C PRO A 49 8.46 14.29 -2.56
N HIS A 50 7.86 15.48 -2.68
CA HIS A 50 6.40 15.64 -2.74
C HIS A 50 5.74 14.82 -3.87
N GLU A 51 6.38 14.72 -5.03
CA GLU A 51 5.90 13.89 -6.14
C GLU A 51 5.84 12.41 -5.73
N ARG A 52 6.88 11.92 -5.06
CA ARG A 52 6.90 10.53 -4.55
C ARG A 52 5.82 10.30 -3.51
N LEU A 53 5.58 11.24 -2.60
CA LEU A 53 4.49 11.13 -1.63
C LEU A 53 3.12 11.05 -2.33
N LYS A 54 2.91 11.81 -3.41
CA LYS A 54 1.69 11.76 -4.22
C LYS A 54 1.52 10.39 -4.88
N GLU A 55 2.59 9.83 -5.45
CA GLU A 55 2.57 8.48 -6.03
C GLU A 55 2.19 7.42 -4.99
N ILE A 56 2.76 7.49 -3.79
CA ILE A 56 2.45 6.56 -2.71
C ILE A 56 0.98 6.69 -2.29
N MET A 57 0.44 7.91 -2.23
CA MET A 57 -0.98 8.13 -1.92
C MET A 57 -1.92 7.58 -3.00
N THR A 58 -1.56 7.70 -4.28
CA THR A 58 -2.27 7.06 -5.39
C THR A 58 -2.21 5.53 -5.25
N PHE A 59 -1.03 4.97 -4.99
CA PHE A 59 -0.87 3.54 -4.74
C PHE A 59 -1.77 3.04 -3.61
N LEU A 60 -1.82 3.75 -2.48
CA LEU A 60 -2.66 3.41 -1.33
C LEU A 60 -4.15 3.39 -1.70
N THR A 61 -4.60 4.39 -2.45
CA THR A 61 -6.00 4.53 -2.86
C THR A 61 -6.39 3.43 -3.82
N ASP A 62 -5.63 3.24 -4.90
CA ASP A 62 -5.93 2.29 -5.96
C ASP A 62 -5.93 0.85 -5.45
N ASN A 63 -4.93 0.48 -4.64
CA ASN A 63 -4.83 -0.87 -4.09
C ASN A 63 -5.87 -1.10 -3.00
N GLY A 64 -6.17 -0.09 -2.17
CA GLY A 64 -7.24 -0.16 -1.17
C GLY A 64 -8.61 -0.40 -1.81
N GLU A 65 -8.93 0.33 -2.89
CA GLU A 65 -10.17 0.15 -3.63
C GLU A 65 -10.26 -1.25 -4.26
N ARG A 66 -9.21 -1.71 -4.95
CA ARG A 66 -9.19 -3.04 -5.56
C ARG A 66 -9.29 -4.15 -4.52
N LEU A 67 -8.60 -4.02 -3.39
CA LEU A 67 -8.69 -4.99 -2.31
C LEU A 67 -10.10 -5.05 -1.72
N ALA A 68 -10.77 -3.91 -1.61
CA ALA A 68 -12.18 -3.85 -1.19
C ALA A 68 -13.09 -4.54 -2.22
N ARG A 69 -12.91 -4.28 -3.52
CA ARG A 69 -13.66 -4.94 -4.59
C ARG A 69 -13.47 -6.45 -4.56
N VAL A 70 -12.25 -6.95 -4.33
CA VAL A 70 -11.99 -8.39 -4.17
C VAL A 70 -12.78 -8.95 -2.99
N ALA A 71 -12.68 -8.29 -1.82
CA ALA A 71 -13.33 -8.72 -0.59
C ALA A 71 -14.87 -8.73 -0.67
N THR A 72 -15.46 -7.84 -1.48
CA THR A 72 -16.92 -7.67 -1.59
C THR A 72 -17.50 -8.18 -2.91
N SER A 73 -16.70 -8.79 -3.78
CA SER A 73 -17.13 -9.29 -5.10
C SER A 73 -18.14 -10.45 -5.08
N GLY A 74 -18.51 -10.95 -3.89
CA GLY A 74 -19.38 -12.12 -3.73
C GLY A 74 -18.70 -13.44 -4.10
N MET A 75 -17.40 -13.42 -4.43
CA MET A 75 -16.66 -14.66 -4.69
C MET A 75 -16.44 -15.44 -3.39
N PRO A 76 -16.47 -16.79 -3.45
CA PRO A 76 -16.08 -17.61 -2.30
C PRO A 76 -14.62 -17.34 -1.92
N LEU A 77 -14.41 -16.90 -0.67
CA LEU A 77 -13.09 -16.72 -0.08
C LEU A 77 -12.95 -17.70 1.09
N THR A 78 -11.85 -18.43 1.12
CA THR A 78 -11.47 -19.21 2.30
C THR A 78 -11.14 -18.29 3.46
N ASP A 79 -11.23 -18.78 4.69
CA ASP A 79 -10.93 -17.95 5.86
C ASP A 79 -9.47 -17.47 5.88
N ASP A 80 -8.55 -18.28 5.37
CA ASP A 80 -7.15 -17.87 5.16
C ASP A 80 -7.02 -16.66 4.22
N LEU A 81 -7.79 -16.64 3.13
CA LEU A 81 -7.80 -15.52 2.19
C LEU A 81 -8.45 -14.27 2.80
N LYS A 82 -9.49 -14.42 3.61
CA LYS A 82 -10.09 -13.30 4.35
C LYS A 82 -9.09 -12.70 5.34
N ALA A 83 -8.43 -13.54 6.12
CA ALA A 83 -7.40 -13.11 7.08
C ALA A 83 -6.25 -12.38 6.37
N ARG A 84 -5.80 -12.90 5.21
CA ARG A 84 -4.79 -12.26 4.37
C ARG A 84 -5.25 -10.89 3.88
N ILE A 85 -6.45 -10.77 3.31
CA ILE A 85 -7.00 -9.49 2.85
C ILE A 85 -7.05 -8.46 3.99
N LEU A 86 -7.53 -8.85 5.17
CA LEU A 86 -7.56 -7.97 6.35
C LEU A 86 -6.15 -7.53 6.77
N SER A 87 -5.19 -8.45 6.78
CA SER A 87 -3.79 -8.15 7.07
C SER A 87 -3.17 -7.17 6.06
N THR A 88 -3.51 -7.32 4.77
CA THR A 88 -3.06 -6.40 3.73
C THR A 88 -3.69 -5.01 3.86
N PHE A 89 -4.98 -4.90 4.25
CA PHE A 89 -5.59 -3.61 4.59
C PHE A 89 -4.84 -2.90 5.74
N LEU A 90 -4.55 -3.63 6.81
CA LEU A 90 -3.75 -3.09 7.92
C LEU A 90 -2.36 -2.63 7.45
N THR A 91 -1.76 -3.35 6.50
CA THR A 91 -0.47 -2.98 5.92
C THR A 91 -0.52 -1.66 5.15
N LEU A 92 -1.59 -1.42 4.38
CA LEU A 92 -1.84 -0.15 3.70
C LEU A 92 -2.07 0.99 4.69
N MET A 93 -2.91 0.76 5.72
CA MET A 93 -3.18 1.74 6.78
C MET A 93 -1.88 2.14 7.51
N ASN A 94 -1.05 1.16 7.87
CA ASN A 94 0.22 1.40 8.53
C ASN A 94 1.20 2.21 7.68
N LEU A 95 1.21 2.00 6.35
CA LEU A 95 2.01 2.85 5.45
C LEU A 95 1.48 4.28 5.43
N ARG A 96 0.16 4.48 5.31
CA ARG A 96 -0.44 5.83 5.35
C ARG A 96 -0.07 6.57 6.63
N GLU A 97 -0.25 5.94 7.79
CA GLU A 97 0.13 6.55 9.07
C GLU A 97 1.63 6.83 9.17
N ASN A 98 2.49 6.00 8.58
CA ASN A 98 3.92 6.25 8.52
C ASN A 98 4.22 7.56 7.77
N LEU A 99 3.55 7.79 6.64
CA LEU A 99 3.69 9.02 5.85
C LEU A 99 3.19 10.24 6.62
N ASP A 100 2.04 10.14 7.27
CA ASP A 100 1.49 11.23 8.08
C ASP A 100 2.45 11.61 9.21
N ARG A 101 3.01 10.60 9.91
CA ARG A 101 4.05 10.82 10.94
C ARG A 101 5.34 11.42 10.37
N ALA A 102 5.76 11.01 9.17
CA ALA A 102 6.94 11.56 8.52
C ALA A 102 6.74 13.03 8.14
N SER A 103 5.57 13.38 7.61
CA SER A 103 5.20 14.76 7.25
C SER A 103 5.19 15.71 8.46
N MET A 104 4.67 15.24 9.61
CA MET A 104 4.69 16.02 10.87
C MET A 104 6.11 16.31 11.39
N ARG A 105 7.08 15.41 11.16
CA ARG A 105 8.49 15.67 11.54
C ARG A 105 9.11 16.75 10.67
N SER A 106 8.79 16.76 9.37
CA SER A 106 9.30 17.72 8.41
C SER A 106 8.81 19.15 8.66
N SER A 107 7.62 19.32 9.24
CA SER A 107 7.05 20.65 9.58
C SER A 107 7.66 21.26 10.85
N VAL A 108 7.96 20.45 11.86
CA VAL A 108 8.57 20.92 13.13
C VAL A 108 10.00 21.46 12.92
N GLY A 109 10.75 20.94 11.95
CA GLY A 109 12.13 21.37 11.67
C GLY A 109 12.28 22.76 11.02
N ARG A 110 11.20 23.41 10.55
CA ARG A 110 11.26 24.73 9.90
C ARG A 110 10.92 25.91 10.82
N GLY A 111 10.50 25.68 12.06
CA GLY A 111 10.03 26.73 12.99
C GLY A 111 11.08 27.29 13.97
N GLY A 112 12.31 26.75 14.00
CA GLY A 112 13.29 27.03 15.07
C GLY A 112 14.42 27.99 14.73
N GLY A 113 14.29 28.84 13.70
CA GLY A 113 15.39 29.64 13.15
C GLY A 113 15.31 31.16 13.33
N ALA A 114 14.47 31.67 14.23
CA ALA A 114 14.31 33.11 14.45
C ALA A 114 14.70 33.54 15.88
N TYR A 115 15.93 33.24 16.29
CA TYR A 115 16.60 34.03 17.34
C TYR A 115 17.68 34.88 16.65
N ARG A 116 17.25 35.99 16.08
CA ARG A 116 18.15 37.05 15.62
C ARG A 116 18.43 37.96 16.82
N GLY A 117 19.49 37.63 17.56
CA GLY A 117 20.15 38.61 18.41
C GLY A 117 20.81 39.68 17.54
N GLY A 118 20.81 40.92 18.02
CA GLY A 118 21.60 41.99 17.42
C GLY A 118 21.02 43.39 17.60
N LEU A 119 21.50 44.03 18.68
CA LEU A 119 21.61 45.47 18.94
C LEU A 119 20.33 46.26 19.26
#